data_AF-A0A7C5ZXH3-F1
#
_entry.id   AF-A0A7C5ZXH3-F1
#
_cell.length_a   1.000
_cell.length_b   1.000
_cell.length_c   1.000
_cell.angle_alpha   90.00
_cell.angle_beta   90.00
_cell.angle_gamma   90.00
#
_symmetry.space_group_name_H-M   'P 1'
#
loop_
_entity.id
_entity.type
_entity.pdbx_description
1 polymer ?
#
loop_
_entity_poly.entity_id
_entity_poly.type
_entity_poly.pdbx_seq_one_letter_code
_entity_poly.pdbx_strand_id
1 'polypeptide(L)'
;MEEIPIICTLNDEEFRKREQTVLNAVKKSVLATEETTGGYSFRFPSNDASFAALNEFIVLERRCCPFLDFKLTVPRGEGDLFLELSGPDGAKEFIAANFRP
;
A
#
# COMPACT_ATOMS: atom_id res chain seq x y z
N MET A 1 4.02 9.42 -23.80
CA MET A 1 3.39 9.21 -22.48
C MET A 1 3.12 7.72 -22.43
N GLU A 2 3.89 6.99 -21.63
CA GLU A 2 3.83 5.53 -21.60
C GLU A 2 2.73 5.14 -20.60
N GLU A 3 1.63 4.61 -21.13
CA GLU A 3 0.50 4.11 -20.35
C GLU A 3 0.98 2.83 -19.64
N ILE A 4 1.37 2.94 -18.36
CA ILE A 4 1.79 1.80 -17.55
C ILE A 4 0.57 0.91 -17.37
N PRO A 5 0.53 -0.29 -17.96
CA PRO A 5 -0.66 -1.11 -17.92
C PRO A 5 -0.83 -1.64 -16.48
N ILE A 6 -2.07 -1.61 -15.98
CA ILE A 6 -2.46 -2.14 -14.66
C ILE A 6 -2.39 -3.66 -14.71
N ILE A 7 -1.18 -4.22 -14.70
CA ILE A 7 -0.97 -5.66 -14.76
C ILE A 7 0.02 -6.03 -13.66
N CYS A 8 -0.48 -6.75 -12.66
CA CYS A 8 0.38 -7.40 -11.68
C CYS A 8 1.13 -8.55 -12.38
N THR A 9 2.41 -8.32 -12.70
CA THR A 9 3.27 -9.24 -13.47
C THR A 9 3.80 -10.38 -12.60
N LEU A 10 2.93 -11.10 -11.89
CA LEU A 10 3.32 -11.99 -10.79
C LEU A 10 3.19 -13.47 -11.15
N ASN A 11 4.32 -14.08 -11.54
CA ASN A 11 4.43 -15.48 -11.95
C ASN A 11 5.07 -16.42 -10.89
N ASP A 12 5.45 -15.90 -9.71
CA ASP A 12 6.16 -16.67 -8.66
C ASP A 12 5.28 -16.94 -7.41
N GLU A 13 5.05 -18.21 -7.10
CA GLU A 13 4.14 -18.66 -6.02
C GLU A 13 4.61 -18.28 -4.60
N GLU A 14 5.92 -18.31 -4.34
CA GLU A 14 6.47 -17.90 -3.03
C GLU A 14 6.27 -16.41 -2.77
N PHE A 15 6.42 -15.59 -3.81
CA PHE A 15 6.23 -14.15 -3.71
C PHE A 15 4.75 -13.82 -3.45
N ARG A 16 3.81 -14.53 -4.08
CA ARG A 16 2.36 -14.38 -3.79
C ARG A 16 2.01 -14.70 -2.35
N LYS A 17 2.58 -15.76 -1.78
CA LYS A 17 2.32 -16.11 -0.36
C LYS A 17 2.88 -15.05 0.58
N ARG A 18 4.07 -14.53 0.28
CA ARG A 18 4.68 -13.46 1.08
C ARG A 18 3.88 -12.17 0.97
N GLU A 19 3.54 -11.74 -0.24
CA GLU A 19 2.71 -10.57 -0.50
C GLU A 19 1.37 -10.66 0.23
N GLN A 20 0.64 -11.77 0.12
CA GLN A 20 -0.62 -11.97 0.85
C GLN A 20 -0.43 -11.92 2.37
N THR A 21 0.68 -12.45 2.88
CA THR A 21 0.98 -12.41 4.32
C THR A 21 1.21 -10.96 4.78
N VAL A 22 2.01 -10.21 4.02
CA VAL A 22 2.35 -8.82 4.31
C VAL A 22 1.13 -7.92 4.15
N LEU A 23 0.37 -8.08 3.07
CA LEU A 23 -0.88 -7.36 2.83
C LEU A 23 -1.87 -7.59 3.97
N ASN A 24 -2.05 -8.83 4.42
CA ASN A 24 -2.93 -9.13 5.55
C ASN A 24 -2.42 -8.51 6.87
N ALA A 25 -1.11 -8.53 7.11
CA ALA A 25 -0.51 -7.91 8.28
C ALA A 25 -0.71 -6.38 8.28
N VAL A 26 -0.50 -5.74 7.14
CA VAL A 26 -0.74 -4.31 6.94
C VAL A 26 -2.22 -4.00 7.14
N LYS A 27 -3.14 -4.70 6.46
CA LYS A 27 -4.60 -4.52 6.61
C LYS A 27 -5.08 -4.61 8.06
N LYS A 28 -4.57 -5.59 8.82
CA LYS A 28 -4.90 -5.75 10.25
C LYS A 28 -4.34 -4.64 11.13
N SER A 29 -3.30 -3.96 10.68
CA SER A 29 -2.64 -2.87 11.41
C SER A 29 -3.20 -1.49 11.06
N VAL A 30 -4.16 -1.41 10.12
CA VAL A 30 -4.83 -0.17 9.74
C VAL A 30 -5.70 0.31 10.90
N LEU A 31 -5.41 1.50 11.40
CA LEU A 31 -6.21 2.20 12.41
C LEU A 31 -7.40 2.93 11.79
N ALA A 32 -7.18 3.55 10.62
CA ALA A 32 -8.20 4.29 9.90
C ALA A 32 -7.90 4.26 8.39
N THR A 33 -8.96 4.33 7.58
CA THR A 33 -8.87 4.48 6.12
C THR A 33 -9.62 5.72 5.71
N GLU A 34 -8.97 6.59 4.96
CA GLU A 34 -9.54 7.83 4.44
C GLU A 34 -9.47 7.83 2.91
N GLU A 35 -10.57 8.20 2.27
CA GLU A 35 -10.64 8.33 0.82
C GLU A 35 -10.07 9.67 0.38
N THR A 36 -9.12 9.65 -0.55
CA THR A 36 -8.57 10.86 -1.16
C THR A 36 -9.06 11.00 -2.60
N THR A 37 -8.81 12.16 -3.20
CA THR A 37 -9.21 12.42 -4.59
C THR A 37 -8.50 11.49 -5.58
N GLY A 38 -7.24 11.12 -5.30
CA GLY A 38 -6.41 10.27 -6.16
C GLY A 38 -6.24 8.82 -5.69
N GLY A 39 -6.86 8.42 -4.58
CA GLY A 39 -6.69 7.08 -4.01
C GLY A 39 -7.16 6.98 -2.56
N TYR A 40 -6.31 6.44 -1.69
CA TYR A 40 -6.62 6.15 -0.29
C TYR A 40 -5.44 6.48 0.62
N SER A 41 -5.73 6.98 1.82
CA SER A 41 -4.78 7.17 2.90
C SER A 41 -5.11 6.23 4.05
N PHE A 42 -4.11 5.49 4.52
CA PHE A 42 -4.24 4.52 5.60
C PHE A 42 -3.40 4.96 6.79
N ARG A 43 -4.00 4.93 7.97
CA ARG A 43 -3.36 5.33 9.22
C ARG A 43 -2.87 4.10 9.97
N PHE A 44 -1.64 4.14 10.50
CA PHE A 44 -0.99 3.03 11.20
C PHE A 44 -0.35 3.51 12.50
N PRO A 45 -0.20 2.63 13.51
CA PRO A 45 0.48 3.02 14.73
C PRO A 45 1.98 3.26 14.47
N SER A 46 2.56 4.26 15.11
CA SER A 46 3.98 4.58 14.97
C SER A 46 4.85 3.69 15.86
N ASN A 47 5.01 2.42 15.47
CA ASN A 47 5.92 1.46 16.11
C ASN A 47 6.82 0.75 15.09
N ASP A 48 7.94 0.18 15.54
CA ASP A 48 8.93 -0.48 14.67
C ASP A 48 8.33 -1.57 13.78
N ALA A 49 7.37 -2.34 14.31
CA ALA A 49 6.69 -3.39 13.55
C ALA A 49 5.90 -2.82 12.37
N SER A 50 5.24 -1.68 12.55
CA SER A 50 4.48 -1.01 11.51
C SER A 50 5.41 -0.41 10.46
N PHE A 51 6.52 0.20 10.87
CA PHE A 51 7.55 0.67 9.92
C PHE A 51 8.10 -0.46 9.05
N ALA A 52 8.46 -1.59 9.66
CA ALA A 52 8.97 -2.74 8.94
C ALA A 52 7.93 -3.31 7.95
N ALA A 53 6.68 -3.47 8.40
CA ALA A 53 5.58 -3.98 7.58
C ALA A 53 5.25 -3.04 6.41
N LEU A 54 5.17 -1.73 6.65
CA LEU A 54 4.89 -0.73 5.61
C LEU A 54 6.01 -0.67 4.58
N ASN A 55 7.28 -0.73 5.02
CA ASN A 55 8.41 -0.75 4.09
C ASN A 55 8.42 -2.03 3.23
N GLU A 56 8.19 -3.20 3.83
CA GLU A 56 8.10 -4.46 3.09
C GLU A 56 6.95 -4.43 2.08
N PHE A 57 5.79 -3.94 2.50
CA PHE A 57 4.63 -3.75 1.63
C PHE A 57 4.95 -2.85 0.43
N ILE A 58 5.55 -1.68 0.65
CA ILE A 58 5.96 -0.77 -0.45
C ILE A 58 6.94 -1.47 -1.40
N VAL A 59 7.90 -2.23 -0.90
CA VAL A 59 8.88 -2.94 -1.74
C VAL A 59 8.22 -4.01 -2.62
N LEU A 60 7.26 -4.76 -2.06
CA LEU A 60 6.53 -5.80 -2.81
C LEU A 60 5.60 -5.17 -3.85
N GLU A 61 4.81 -4.19 -3.44
CA GLU A 61 3.81 -3.55 -4.30
C GLU A 61 4.43 -2.72 -5.41
N ARG A 62 5.59 -2.09 -5.20
CA ARG A 62 6.32 -1.42 -6.30
C ARG A 62 6.75 -2.38 -7.42
N ARG A 63 6.85 -3.68 -7.12
CA ARG A 63 7.17 -4.73 -8.09
C ARG A 63 5.93 -5.32 -8.76
N CYS A 64 4.84 -5.54 -8.01
CA CYS A 64 3.56 -6.02 -8.56
C CYS A 64 2.83 -4.90 -9.31
N CYS A 65 2.73 -3.71 -8.72
CA CYS A 65 1.93 -2.58 -9.16
C CYS A 65 2.83 -1.34 -9.39
N PRO A 66 3.65 -1.30 -10.45
CA PRO A 66 4.57 -0.19 -10.71
C PRO A 66 3.87 1.14 -11.06
N PHE A 67 2.55 1.11 -11.28
CA PHE A 67 1.71 2.28 -11.54
C PHE A 67 1.22 2.99 -10.26
N LEU A 68 1.42 2.39 -9.08
CA LEU A 68 1.01 2.98 -7.81
C LEU A 68 2.07 3.95 -7.27
N ASP A 69 1.61 5.12 -6.86
CA ASP A 69 2.37 6.10 -6.09
C ASP A 69 2.15 5.85 -4.59
N PHE A 70 3.26 5.74 -3.87
CA PHE A 70 3.29 5.49 -2.42
C PHE A 70 3.86 6.69 -1.71
N LYS A 71 3.13 7.22 -0.74
CA LYS A 71 3.59 8.33 0.10
C LYS A 71 3.42 7.97 1.56
N LEU A 72 4.55 7.65 2.21
CA LEU A 72 4.62 7.44 3.65
C LEU A 72 4.94 8.77 4.35
N THR A 73 4.02 9.23 5.19
CA THR A 73 4.20 10.40 6.04
C THR A 73 4.45 9.96 7.47
N VAL A 74 5.59 10.38 8.00
CA VAL A 74 5.97 10.19 9.41
C VAL A 74 5.85 11.56 10.09
N PRO A 75 4.79 11.81 10.87
CA PRO A 75 4.66 13.09 11.57
C PRO A 75 5.74 13.25 12.64
N ARG A 76 6.01 14.50 13.02
CA ARG A 76 6.97 14.79 14.10
C ARG A 76 6.41 14.31 15.44
N GLY A 77 7.23 13.64 16.24
CA GLY A 77 6.84 13.12 17.56
C GLY A 77 6.28 11.71 17.49
N GLU A 78 5.29 11.40 18.33
CA GLU A 78 4.65 10.09 18.46
C GLU A 78 3.32 9.99 17.68
N GLY A 79 3.18 10.78 16.61
CA GLY A 79 1.98 10.76 15.78
C GLY A 79 1.91 9.49 14.91
N ASP A 80 0.70 9.08 14.56
CA ASP A 80 0.46 7.91 13.71
C ASP A 80 1.06 8.08 12.31
N LEU A 81 1.44 6.96 11.70
CA LEU A 81 1.96 6.93 10.34
C LEU A 81 0.80 7.01 9.35
N PHE A 82 1.02 7.67 8.22
CA PHE A 82 0.05 7.74 7.13
C PHE A 82 0.69 7.19 5.86
N LEU A 83 0.12 6.14 5.28
CA LEU A 83 0.49 5.64 3.97
C LEU A 83 -0.61 6.01 2.97
N GLU A 84 -0.29 6.90 2.05
CA GLU A 84 -1.16 7.26 0.94
C GLU A 84 -0.76 6.45 -0.29
N LEU A 85 -1.77 5.81 -0.90
CA LEU A 85 -1.71 5.10 -2.16
C LEU A 85 -2.50 5.90 -3.19
N SER A 86 -1.89 6.20 -4.33
CA SER A 86 -2.52 6.91 -5.44
C SER A 86 -2.03 6.36 -6.78
N GLY A 87 -2.64 6.77 -7.88
CA GLY A 87 -2.22 6.32 -9.21
C GLY A 87 -3.05 6.91 -10.34
N PRO A 88 -2.86 6.42 -11.58
CA PRO A 88 -3.62 6.86 -12.75
C PRO A 88 -5.12 6.49 -12.65
N ASP A 89 -5.91 6.92 -13.63
CA ASP A 89 -7.35 6.64 -13.68
C ASP A 89 -7.65 5.13 -13.52
N GLY A 90 -8.59 4.80 -12.64
CA GLY A 90 -8.88 3.40 -12.23
C GLY A 90 -8.03 2.85 -11.08
N ALA A 91 -6.92 3.50 -10.68
CA ALA A 91 -6.10 3.04 -9.55
C ALA A 91 -6.87 3.10 -8.23
N LYS A 92 -7.74 4.09 -8.04
CA LYS A 92 -8.56 4.19 -6.82
C LYS A 92 -9.44 2.95 -6.61
N GLU A 93 -10.13 2.49 -7.65
CA GLU A 93 -10.97 1.28 -7.58
C GLU A 93 -10.13 0.03 -7.33
N PHE A 94 -8.97 -0.07 -7.99
CA PHE A 94 -8.00 -1.13 -7.72
C PHE A 94 -7.55 -1.12 -6.25
N ILE A 95 -7.28 0.06 -5.69
CA ILE A 95 -6.82 0.19 -4.32
C ILE A 95 -7.92 -0.26 -3.35
N ALA A 96 -9.15 0.18 -3.59
CA ALA A 96 -10.32 -0.20 -2.80
C ALA A 96 -10.57 -1.71 -2.81
N ALA A 97 -10.40 -2.37 -3.96
CA ALA A 97 -10.63 -3.80 -4.11
C ALA A 97 -9.53 -4.65 -3.44
N ASN A 98 -8.27 -4.21 -3.48
CA ASN A 98 -7.12 -5.02 -3.06
C ASN A 98 -6.57 -4.66 -1.68
N PHE A 99 -6.58 -3.40 -1.26
CA PHE A 99 -5.89 -2.95 -0.03
C PHE A 99 -6.82 -2.53 1.10
N ARG A 100 -8.11 -2.33 0.84
CA ARG A 100 -9.08 -2.08 1.90
C ARG A 100 -9.19 -3.32 2.83
N PRO A 101 -9.20 -3.13 4.17
CA PRO A 101 -9.49 -4.21 5.11
C PRO A 101 -10.93 -4.72 4.99
#